data_AF-A0A7K7FXK5-F1
#
_entry.id   AF-A0A7K7FXK5-F1
#
_cell.length_a   1.000
_cell.length_b   1.000
_cell.length_c   1.000
_cell.angle_alpha   90.00
_cell.angle_beta   90.00
_cell.angle_gamma   90.00
#
_symmetry.space_group_name_H-M   'P 1'
#
loop_
_entity.id
_entity.type
_entity.pdbx_description
1 polymer ?
#
loop_
_entity_poly.entity_id
_entity_poly.type
_entity_poly.pdbx_seq_one_letter_code
_entity_poly.pdbx_strand_id
1 'polypeptide(L)'
;IYSSYAKRESDLNGAQVKLREYEAALNSKEAALATALGDKKSLEGEIEDLKDQIVQLEASSAAAREQLANETLLKVDLENRCQSLVEDLEFRKNMYEEEINETRRKHETRLVEVDSGRQIEYEHKLAQALREIREQHDAQVKLYKEELEQTYHAKLENARLSSEMSTSAANSIREELNESRIRIDNLSSHLASLQKESRAWQDRVQELEESLAKERENCRKILSEKEKEMAEIRNQMQEQLSDYEQLLDVKLALDMEINAYRKLLEGEEERLKLSPSPSSRVTVSRASSSRSVRTTKGKRKRIDVEESEASSSVSISHSASATGNVSIEEIDVDGKFIRLKNTSEQ
;
A
#
# COMPACT_ATOMS: atom_id res chain seq x y z
N ILE A 1 -197.80 -102.88 23.64
CA ILE A 1 -196.93 -103.29 22.51
C ILE A 1 -196.22 -102.09 21.84
N TYR A 2 -196.80 -100.90 21.75
CA TYR A 2 -196.13 -99.73 21.14
C TYR A 2 -194.94 -99.12 21.93
N SER A 3 -194.78 -99.44 23.23
CA SER A 3 -193.65 -98.98 24.04
C SER A 3 -192.31 -99.68 23.72
N SER A 4 -192.32 -100.80 23.01
CA SER A 4 -191.11 -101.58 22.69
C SER A 4 -190.36 -101.10 21.44
N TYR A 5 -191.06 -100.45 20.49
CA TYR A 5 -190.44 -99.94 19.26
C TYR A 5 -189.74 -98.60 19.49
N ALA A 6 -190.37 -97.70 20.25
CA ALA A 6 -189.77 -96.43 20.63
C ALA A 6 -188.45 -96.59 21.40
N LYS A 7 -188.29 -97.67 22.18
CA LYS A 7 -187.06 -97.96 22.93
C LYS A 7 -185.92 -98.42 22.02
N ARG A 8 -186.17 -99.31 21.06
CA ARG A 8 -185.15 -99.74 20.08
C ARG A 8 -184.77 -98.65 19.08
N GLU A 9 -185.72 -97.81 18.69
CA GLU A 9 -185.48 -96.67 17.81
C GLU A 9 -184.68 -95.57 18.53
N SER A 10 -184.94 -95.36 19.83
CA SER A 10 -184.12 -94.54 20.73
C SER A 10 -182.70 -95.11 20.88
N ASP A 11 -182.55 -96.42 21.06
CA ASP A 11 -181.24 -97.05 21.24
C ASP A 11 -180.42 -97.05 19.92
N LEU A 12 -181.06 -97.24 18.76
CA LEU A 12 -180.43 -97.14 17.44
C LEU A 12 -180.01 -95.70 17.11
N ASN A 13 -180.89 -94.72 17.36
CA ASN A 13 -180.52 -93.31 17.22
C ASN A 13 -179.40 -92.94 18.20
N GLY A 14 -179.44 -93.43 19.44
CA GLY A 14 -178.37 -93.24 20.41
C GLY A 14 -177.04 -93.84 19.95
N ALA A 15 -177.06 -95.01 19.30
CA ALA A 15 -175.87 -95.63 18.73
C ALA A 15 -175.36 -94.90 17.47
N GLN A 16 -176.25 -94.41 16.60
CA GLN A 16 -175.87 -93.60 15.44
C GLN A 16 -175.33 -92.22 15.84
N VAL A 17 -175.89 -91.61 16.89
CA VAL A 17 -175.36 -90.39 17.50
C VAL A 17 -173.98 -90.67 18.09
N LYS A 18 -173.80 -91.76 18.85
CA LYS A 18 -172.49 -92.17 19.37
C LYS A 18 -171.48 -92.46 18.26
N LEU A 19 -171.88 -93.08 17.15
CA LEU A 19 -170.98 -93.37 16.04
C LEU A 19 -170.58 -92.08 15.30
N ARG A 20 -171.52 -91.15 15.09
CA ARG A 20 -171.19 -89.80 14.58
C ARG A 20 -170.33 -88.99 15.55
N GLU A 21 -170.55 -89.13 16.85
CA GLU A 21 -169.70 -88.52 17.89
C GLU A 21 -168.29 -89.13 17.87
N TYR A 22 -168.14 -90.44 17.72
CA TYR A 22 -166.84 -91.11 17.59
C TYR A 22 -166.14 -90.77 16.27
N GLU A 23 -166.86 -90.68 15.14
CA GLU A 23 -166.31 -90.23 13.86
C GLU A 23 -165.91 -88.75 13.91
N ALA A 24 -166.71 -87.89 14.55
CA ALA A 24 -166.35 -86.49 14.78
C ALA A 24 -165.14 -86.36 15.73
N ALA A 25 -165.06 -87.20 16.76
CA ALA A 25 -163.91 -87.26 17.65
C ALA A 25 -162.66 -87.80 16.94
N LEU A 26 -162.79 -88.79 16.06
CA LEU A 26 -161.69 -89.32 15.25
C LEU A 26 -161.20 -88.27 14.27
N ASN A 27 -162.09 -87.63 13.50
CA ASN A 27 -161.74 -86.56 12.57
C ASN A 27 -161.12 -85.36 13.31
N SER A 28 -161.62 -85.03 14.51
CA SER A 28 -161.03 -84.01 15.38
C SER A 28 -159.62 -84.40 15.83
N LYS A 29 -159.39 -85.68 16.17
CA LYS A 29 -158.08 -86.21 16.55
C LYS A 29 -157.11 -86.30 15.36
N GLU A 30 -157.58 -86.69 14.18
CA GLU A 30 -156.79 -86.73 12.95
C GLU A 30 -156.42 -85.32 12.48
N ALA A 31 -157.34 -84.36 12.57
CA ALA A 31 -157.06 -82.95 12.34
C ALA A 31 -156.02 -82.42 13.34
N ALA A 32 -156.19 -82.69 14.64
CA ALA A 32 -155.21 -82.30 15.65
C ALA A 32 -153.83 -82.94 15.44
N LEU A 33 -153.78 -84.19 14.98
CA LEU A 33 -152.53 -84.90 14.66
C LEU A 33 -151.87 -84.30 13.41
N ALA A 34 -152.65 -83.95 12.37
CA ALA A 34 -152.14 -83.25 11.19
C ALA A 34 -151.59 -81.86 11.53
N THR A 35 -152.27 -81.09 12.38
CA THR A 35 -151.76 -79.80 12.88
C THR A 35 -150.48 -80.00 13.68
N ALA A 36 -150.44 -80.97 14.60
CA ALA A 36 -149.24 -81.27 15.39
C ALA A 36 -148.05 -81.74 14.53
N LEU A 37 -148.30 -82.46 13.43
CA LEU A 37 -147.25 -82.83 12.48
C LEU A 37 -146.79 -81.63 11.63
N GLY A 38 -147.68 -80.69 11.31
CA GLY A 38 -147.34 -79.41 10.69
C GLY A 38 -146.45 -78.58 11.60
N ASP A 39 -146.87 -78.40 12.86
CA ASP A 39 -146.13 -77.67 13.90
C ASP A 39 -144.78 -78.33 14.18
N LYS A 40 -144.72 -79.67 14.21
CA LYS A 40 -143.46 -80.40 14.33
C LYS A 40 -142.52 -80.07 13.17
N LYS A 41 -142.99 -80.07 11.93
CA LYS A 41 -142.17 -79.76 10.75
C LYS A 41 -141.72 -78.30 10.73
N SER A 42 -142.58 -77.36 11.15
CA SER A 42 -142.18 -75.95 11.25
C SER A 42 -141.13 -75.75 12.34
N LEU A 43 -141.30 -76.37 13.51
CA LEU A 43 -140.31 -76.33 14.59
C LEU A 43 -138.99 -77.03 14.20
N GLU A 44 -139.04 -78.12 13.45
CA GLU A 44 -137.83 -78.76 12.90
C GLU A 44 -137.09 -77.82 11.93
N GLY A 45 -137.81 -77.09 11.08
CA GLY A 45 -137.23 -76.05 10.21
C GLY A 45 -136.63 -74.88 11.00
N GLU A 46 -137.35 -74.38 12.01
CA GLU A 46 -136.83 -73.32 12.90
C GLU A 46 -135.58 -73.76 13.67
N ILE A 47 -135.50 -75.03 14.08
CA ILE A 47 -134.30 -75.59 14.71
C ILE A 47 -133.11 -75.65 13.73
N GLU A 48 -133.36 -75.97 12.47
CA GLU A 48 -132.33 -75.99 11.43
C GLU A 48 -131.84 -74.57 11.12
N ASP A 49 -132.75 -73.61 10.95
CA ASP A 49 -132.43 -72.18 10.77
C ASP A 49 -131.64 -71.61 11.96
N LEU A 50 -132.02 -71.96 13.20
CA LEU A 50 -131.30 -71.53 14.40
C LEU A 50 -129.90 -72.16 14.49
N LYS A 51 -129.73 -73.41 14.06
CA LYS A 51 -128.41 -74.05 14.00
C LYS A 51 -127.52 -73.36 12.97
N ASP A 52 -128.04 -73.03 11.79
CA ASP A 52 -127.30 -72.31 10.77
C ASP A 52 -126.91 -70.90 11.24
N GLN A 53 -127.80 -70.21 11.96
CA GLN A 53 -127.49 -68.93 12.60
C GLN A 53 -126.40 -69.06 13.66
N ILE A 54 -126.42 -70.11 14.50
CA ILE A 54 -125.36 -70.36 15.48
C ILE A 54 -124.02 -70.57 14.79
N VAL A 55 -123.96 -71.40 13.74
CA VAL A 55 -122.72 -71.64 12.98
C VAL A 55 -122.22 -70.35 12.32
N GLN A 56 -123.12 -69.52 11.77
CA GLN A 56 -122.76 -68.24 11.17
C GLN A 56 -122.26 -67.22 12.21
N LEU A 57 -122.86 -67.19 13.41
CA LEU A 57 -122.42 -66.35 14.52
C LEU A 57 -121.08 -66.83 15.10
N GLU A 58 -120.85 -68.14 15.17
CA GLU A 58 -119.56 -68.70 15.59
C GLU A 58 -118.45 -68.37 14.59
N ALA A 59 -118.73 -68.49 13.28
CA ALA A 59 -117.78 -68.14 12.23
C ALA A 59 -117.45 -66.63 12.23
N SER A 60 -118.46 -65.77 12.38
CA SER A 60 -118.24 -64.32 12.46
C SER A 60 -117.53 -63.92 13.77
N SER A 61 -117.80 -64.59 14.89
CA SER A 61 -117.07 -64.41 16.14
C SER A 61 -115.61 -64.84 16.03
N ALA A 62 -115.32 -65.96 15.34
CA ALA A 62 -113.96 -66.40 15.08
C ALA A 62 -113.20 -65.40 14.19
N ALA A 63 -113.81 -64.94 13.10
CA ALA A 63 -113.22 -63.93 12.21
C ALA A 63 -112.94 -62.61 12.93
N ALA A 64 -113.86 -62.13 13.79
CA ALA A 64 -113.65 -60.93 14.57
C ALA A 64 -112.50 -61.06 15.59
N ARG A 65 -112.34 -62.24 16.21
CA ARG A 65 -111.21 -62.51 17.11
C ARG A 65 -109.88 -62.54 16.36
N GLU A 66 -109.84 -63.11 15.16
CA GLU A 66 -108.64 -63.12 14.31
C GLU A 66 -108.28 -61.71 13.84
N GLN A 67 -109.26 -60.91 13.41
CA GLN A 67 -109.05 -59.50 13.06
C GLN A 67 -108.52 -58.70 14.25
N LEU A 68 -109.09 -58.87 15.45
CA LEU A 68 -108.60 -58.21 16.66
C LEU A 68 -107.16 -58.63 16.98
N ALA A 69 -106.82 -59.91 16.86
CA ALA A 69 -105.44 -60.38 17.07
C ALA A 69 -104.47 -59.73 16.08
N ASN A 70 -104.82 -59.69 14.79
CA ASN A 70 -104.01 -59.05 13.75
C ASN A 70 -103.85 -57.53 13.99
N GLU A 71 -104.91 -56.83 14.38
CA GLU A 71 -104.86 -55.41 14.73
C GLU A 71 -104.01 -55.15 15.97
N THR A 72 -104.09 -56.00 17.00
CA THR A 72 -103.24 -55.85 18.19
C THR A 72 -101.77 -56.06 17.87
N LEU A 73 -101.43 -57.02 17.00
CA LEU A 73 -100.06 -57.25 16.54
C LEU A 73 -99.56 -56.03 15.75
N LEU A 74 -100.36 -55.54 14.79
CA LEU A 74 -100.02 -54.34 14.02
C LEU A 74 -99.81 -53.11 14.90
N LYS A 75 -100.66 -52.93 15.92
CA LYS A 75 -100.52 -51.83 16.88
C LYS A 75 -99.20 -51.91 17.65
N VAL A 76 -98.84 -53.09 18.15
CA VAL A 76 -97.57 -53.32 18.86
C VAL A 76 -96.38 -53.06 17.94
N ASP A 77 -96.42 -53.53 16.68
CA ASP A 77 -95.35 -53.27 15.70
C ASP A 77 -95.18 -51.78 15.40
N LEU A 78 -96.29 -51.03 15.28
CA LEU A 78 -96.26 -49.59 15.08
C LEU A 78 -95.75 -48.85 16.32
N GLU A 79 -96.14 -49.27 17.53
CA GLU A 79 -95.62 -48.69 18.78
C GLU A 79 -94.12 -48.92 18.92
N ASN A 80 -93.63 -50.13 18.64
CA ASN A 80 -92.19 -50.45 18.63
C ASN A 80 -91.43 -49.60 17.61
N ARG A 81 -92.00 -49.41 16.42
CA ARG A 81 -91.39 -48.56 15.38
C ARG A 81 -91.37 -47.09 15.78
N CYS A 82 -92.43 -46.59 16.39
CA CYS A 82 -92.47 -45.23 16.94
C CYS A 82 -91.42 -45.05 18.03
N GLN A 83 -91.28 -45.99 18.95
CA GLN A 83 -90.28 -45.94 20.00
C GLN A 83 -88.85 -45.94 19.44
N SER A 84 -88.56 -46.82 18.48
CA SER A 84 -87.25 -46.86 17.81
C SER A 84 -86.91 -45.53 17.13
N LEU A 85 -87.89 -44.91 16.47
CA LEU A 85 -87.71 -43.60 15.82
C LEU A 85 -87.49 -42.46 16.82
N VAL A 86 -88.09 -42.53 18.01
CA VAL A 86 -87.86 -41.54 19.09
C VAL A 86 -86.43 -41.67 19.63
N GLU A 87 -85.98 -42.89 19.91
CA GLU A 87 -84.63 -43.17 20.38
C GLU A 87 -83.57 -42.70 19.37
N ASP A 88 -83.78 -42.96 18.07
CA ASP A 88 -82.90 -42.47 16.99
C ASP A 88 -82.83 -40.93 16.92
N LEU A 89 -83.96 -40.25 17.16
CA LEU A 89 -84.04 -38.79 17.13
C LEU A 89 -83.30 -38.20 18.33
N GLU A 90 -83.49 -38.76 19.53
CA GLU A 90 -82.78 -38.37 20.74
C GLU A 90 -81.28 -38.60 20.60
N PHE A 91 -80.86 -39.75 20.06
CA PHE A 91 -79.45 -40.02 19.79
C PHE A 91 -78.83 -38.98 18.86
N ARG A 92 -79.51 -38.64 17.75
CA ARG A 92 -79.03 -37.61 16.81
C ARG A 92 -78.95 -36.23 17.45
N LYS A 93 -79.92 -35.85 18.28
CA LYS A 93 -79.89 -34.58 19.02
C LYS A 93 -78.67 -34.50 19.95
N ASN A 94 -78.42 -35.55 20.73
CA ASN A 94 -77.28 -35.60 21.64
C ASN A 94 -75.96 -35.50 20.88
N MET A 95 -75.83 -36.18 19.74
CA MET A 95 -74.63 -36.06 18.89
C MET A 95 -74.41 -34.63 18.39
N TYR A 96 -75.45 -33.96 17.88
CA TYR A 96 -75.32 -32.58 17.43
C TYR A 96 -74.99 -31.61 18.58
N GLU A 97 -75.55 -31.83 19.77
CA GLU A 97 -75.21 -31.03 20.95
C GLU A 97 -73.74 -31.23 21.36
N GLU A 98 -73.23 -32.45 21.32
CA GLU A 98 -71.81 -32.73 21.57
C GLU A 98 -70.89 -32.08 20.53
N GLU A 99 -71.21 -32.17 19.24
CA GLU A 99 -70.46 -31.50 18.17
C GLU A 99 -70.45 -29.97 18.33
N ILE A 100 -71.59 -29.38 18.69
CA ILE A 100 -71.69 -27.93 18.96
C ILE A 100 -70.84 -27.55 20.17
N ASN A 101 -70.87 -28.36 21.24
CA ASN A 101 -70.06 -28.11 22.43
C ASN A 101 -68.55 -28.25 22.15
N GLU A 102 -68.14 -29.24 21.35
CA GLU A 102 -66.75 -29.43 20.98
C GLU A 102 -66.23 -28.31 20.07
N THR A 103 -67.02 -27.89 19.08
CA THR A 103 -66.66 -26.77 18.20
C THR A 103 -66.57 -25.45 18.97
N ARG A 104 -67.48 -25.20 19.93
CA ARG A 104 -67.39 -24.05 20.84
C ARG A 104 -66.12 -24.09 21.69
N ARG A 105 -65.81 -25.23 22.34
CA ARG A 105 -64.58 -25.40 23.12
C ARG A 105 -63.33 -25.14 22.29
N LYS A 106 -63.25 -25.69 21.07
CA LYS A 106 -62.12 -25.45 20.15
C LYS A 106 -61.96 -23.97 19.79
N HIS A 107 -63.06 -23.25 19.59
CA HIS A 107 -63.01 -21.81 19.33
C HIS A 107 -62.59 -21.00 20.56
N GLU A 108 -63.12 -21.32 21.74
CA GLU A 108 -62.76 -20.67 23.00
C GLU A 108 -61.28 -20.88 23.33
N THR A 109 -60.76 -22.11 23.20
CA THR A 109 -59.32 -22.38 23.40
C THR A 109 -58.46 -21.61 22.41
N ARG A 110 -58.88 -21.52 21.13
CA ARG A 110 -58.12 -20.79 20.11
C ARG A 110 -58.11 -19.28 20.35
N LEU A 111 -59.23 -18.70 20.78
CA LEU A 111 -59.30 -17.29 21.17
C LEU A 111 -58.40 -17.00 22.38
N VAL A 112 -58.45 -17.85 23.40
CA VAL A 112 -57.60 -17.69 24.59
C VAL A 112 -56.12 -17.84 24.23
N GLU A 113 -55.73 -18.75 23.33
CA GLU A 113 -54.33 -18.90 22.91
C GLU A 113 -53.80 -17.75 22.04
N VAL A 114 -54.69 -17.04 21.33
CA VAL A 114 -54.33 -15.84 20.55
C VAL A 114 -54.21 -14.61 21.46
N ASP A 115 -55.08 -14.47 22.47
CA ASP A 115 -55.04 -13.34 23.42
C ASP A 115 -54.09 -13.55 24.61
N SER A 116 -53.65 -14.78 24.91
CA SER A 116 -52.79 -15.08 26.08
C SER A 116 -51.30 -15.12 25.72
N GLY A 117 -50.60 -13.99 25.90
CA GLY A 117 -49.14 -13.92 26.11
C GLY A 117 -48.23 -14.29 24.93
N ARG A 118 -48.54 -15.31 24.14
CA ARG A 118 -47.73 -15.79 23.01
C ARG A 118 -47.57 -14.70 21.95
N GLN A 119 -48.63 -13.95 21.63
CA GLN A 119 -48.51 -12.84 20.68
C GLN A 119 -47.55 -11.76 21.19
N ILE A 120 -47.64 -11.39 22.47
CA ILE A 120 -46.74 -10.42 23.12
C ILE A 120 -45.30 -10.95 23.16
N GLU A 121 -45.11 -12.25 23.42
CA GLU A 121 -43.80 -12.90 23.39
C GLU A 121 -43.19 -12.92 21.99
N TYR A 122 -43.99 -13.19 20.94
CA TYR A 122 -43.53 -13.14 19.56
C TYR A 122 -43.18 -11.71 19.14
N GLU A 123 -44.02 -10.73 19.48
CA GLU A 123 -43.75 -9.32 19.23
C GLU A 123 -42.48 -8.85 19.96
N HIS A 124 -42.29 -9.25 21.22
CA HIS A 124 -41.08 -8.97 21.99
C HIS A 124 -39.83 -9.61 21.36
N LYS A 125 -39.89 -10.90 21.00
CA LYS A 125 -38.77 -11.61 20.34
C LYS A 125 -38.42 -11.00 19.00
N LEU A 126 -39.42 -10.60 18.20
CA LEU A 126 -39.20 -9.90 16.94
C LEU A 126 -38.56 -8.53 17.15
N ALA A 127 -39.06 -7.75 18.11
CA ALA A 127 -38.49 -6.45 18.46
C ALA A 127 -37.05 -6.57 19.02
N GLN A 128 -36.76 -7.65 19.75
CA GLN A 128 -35.42 -7.97 20.22
C GLN A 128 -34.49 -8.32 19.05
N ALA A 129 -34.89 -9.24 18.16
CA ALA A 129 -34.09 -9.61 16.99
C ALA A 129 -33.82 -8.40 16.07
N LEU A 130 -34.81 -7.53 15.88
CA LEU A 130 -34.63 -6.29 15.12
C LEU A 130 -33.65 -5.32 15.79
N ARG A 131 -33.65 -5.24 17.13
CA ARG A 131 -32.66 -4.46 17.89
C ARG A 131 -31.26 -5.05 17.73
N GLU A 132 -31.12 -6.36 17.89
CA GLU A 132 -29.83 -7.05 17.74
C GLU A 132 -29.25 -6.86 16.34
N ILE A 133 -30.08 -6.96 15.28
CA ILE A 133 -29.64 -6.70 13.90
C ILE A 133 -29.19 -5.24 13.73
N ARG A 134 -29.91 -4.27 14.31
CA ARG A 134 -29.51 -2.85 14.27
C ARG A 134 -28.19 -2.62 15.00
N GLU A 135 -28.04 -3.17 16.20
CA GLU A 135 -26.80 -3.05 16.97
C GLU A 135 -25.61 -3.68 16.25
N GLN A 136 -25.79 -4.85 15.63
CA GLN A 136 -24.75 -5.47 14.80
C GLN A 136 -24.38 -4.61 13.60
N HIS A 137 -25.37 -4.05 12.91
CA HIS A 137 -25.12 -3.13 11.79
C HIS A 137 -24.39 -1.86 12.26
N ASP A 138 -24.83 -1.24 13.35
CA ASP A 138 -24.21 -0.04 13.90
C ASP A 138 -22.77 -0.33 14.36
N ALA A 139 -22.52 -1.49 14.96
CA ALA A 139 -21.17 -1.92 15.34
C ALA A 139 -20.27 -2.14 14.11
N GLN A 140 -20.77 -2.78 13.06
CA GLN A 140 -20.04 -2.93 11.80
C GLN A 140 -19.72 -1.57 11.16
N VAL A 141 -20.69 -0.66 11.11
CA VAL A 141 -20.47 0.70 10.56
C VAL A 141 -19.43 1.46 11.36
N LYS A 142 -19.43 1.35 12.70
CA LYS A 142 -18.40 1.94 13.56
C LYS A 142 -17.02 1.35 13.27
N LEU A 143 -16.90 0.02 13.18
CA LEU A 143 -15.63 -0.63 12.84
C LEU A 143 -15.12 -0.18 11.48
N TYR A 144 -15.96 -0.18 10.45
CA TYR A 144 -15.56 0.30 9.13
C TYR A 144 -15.12 1.76 9.15
N LYS A 145 -15.80 2.61 9.93
CA LYS A 145 -15.41 4.01 10.08
C LYS A 145 -14.05 4.14 10.77
N GLU A 146 -13.82 3.42 11.86
CA GLU A 146 -12.56 3.43 12.59
C GLU A 146 -11.39 2.92 11.73
N GLU A 147 -11.57 1.81 11.01
CA GLU A 147 -10.57 1.28 10.07
C GLU A 147 -10.29 2.27 8.94
N LEU A 148 -11.33 2.91 8.41
CA LEU A 148 -11.20 3.94 7.38
C LEU A 148 -10.40 5.14 7.91
N GLU A 149 -10.75 5.66 9.10
CA GLU A 149 -10.05 6.77 9.74
C GLU A 149 -8.58 6.41 10.02
N GLN A 150 -8.31 5.22 10.57
CA GLN A 150 -6.94 4.75 10.82
C GLN A 150 -6.13 4.63 9.53
N THR A 151 -6.71 4.07 8.47
CA THR A 151 -6.01 3.93 7.17
C THR A 151 -5.76 5.29 6.51
N TYR A 152 -6.70 6.24 6.60
CA TYR A 152 -6.48 7.61 6.13
C TYR A 152 -5.41 8.34 6.95
N HIS A 153 -5.46 8.23 8.28
CA HIS A 153 -4.42 8.80 9.14
C HIS A 153 -3.05 8.22 8.82
N ALA A 154 -2.92 6.90 8.69
CA ALA A 154 -1.67 6.24 8.34
C ALA A 154 -1.15 6.68 6.96
N LYS A 155 -2.03 6.88 5.98
CA LYS A 155 -1.65 7.38 4.65
C LYS A 155 -1.20 8.84 4.70
N LEU A 156 -1.90 9.70 5.45
CA LEU A 156 -1.53 11.11 5.62
C LEU A 156 -0.19 11.24 6.34
N GLU A 157 0.02 10.50 7.43
CA GLU A 157 1.29 10.50 8.16
C GLU A 157 2.43 9.97 7.29
N ASN A 158 2.24 8.88 6.53
CA ASN A 158 3.25 8.41 5.58
C ASN A 158 3.57 9.44 4.50
N ALA A 159 2.56 10.09 3.91
CA ALA A 159 2.77 11.13 2.90
C ALA A 159 3.51 12.33 3.49
N ARG A 160 3.16 12.73 4.72
CA ARG A 160 3.82 13.80 5.46
C ARG A 160 5.29 13.44 5.75
N LEU A 161 5.56 12.27 6.32
CA LEU A 161 6.92 11.79 6.59
C LEU A 161 7.74 11.67 5.31
N SER A 162 7.16 11.16 4.21
CA SER A 162 7.84 11.11 2.92
C SER A 162 8.18 12.50 2.38
N SER A 163 7.30 13.49 2.59
CA SER A 163 7.55 14.88 2.21
C SER A 163 8.65 15.49 3.09
N GLU A 164 8.62 15.28 4.40
CA GLU A 164 9.66 15.72 5.34
C GLU A 164 11.03 15.10 5.00
N MET A 165 11.07 13.80 4.69
CA MET A 165 12.30 13.14 4.24
C MET A 165 12.80 13.68 2.90
N SER A 166 11.91 13.89 1.93
CA SER A 166 12.29 14.47 0.63
C SER A 166 12.80 15.90 0.76
N THR A 167 12.18 16.71 1.62
CA THR A 167 12.61 18.09 1.88
C THR A 167 13.93 18.13 2.64
N SER A 168 14.12 17.26 3.63
CA SER A 168 15.39 17.10 4.34
C SER A 168 16.53 16.69 3.38
N ALA A 169 16.29 15.69 2.52
CA ALA A 169 17.27 15.28 1.52
C ALA A 169 17.58 16.40 0.52
N ALA A 170 16.56 17.14 0.06
CA ALA A 170 16.77 18.30 -0.82
C ALA A 170 17.57 19.41 -0.14
N ASN A 171 17.36 19.66 1.15
CA ASN A 171 18.12 20.64 1.92
C ASN A 171 19.58 20.20 2.08
N SER A 172 19.84 18.93 2.41
CA SER A 172 21.21 18.38 2.49
C SER A 172 21.94 18.52 1.15
N ILE A 173 21.30 18.20 0.02
CA ILE A 173 21.91 18.39 -1.31
C ILE A 173 22.17 19.88 -1.60
N ARG A 174 21.27 20.78 -1.18
CA ARG A 174 21.48 22.23 -1.34
C ARG A 174 22.63 22.75 -0.47
N GLU A 175 22.79 22.23 0.73
CA GLU A 175 23.90 22.55 1.62
C GLU A 175 25.23 22.08 1.02
N GLU A 176 25.34 20.82 0.59
CA GLU A 176 26.52 20.28 -0.10
C GLU A 176 26.87 21.08 -1.37
N LEU A 177 25.85 21.46 -2.16
CA LEU A 177 26.04 22.31 -3.33
C LEU A 177 26.59 23.68 -2.92
N ASN A 178 26.07 24.29 -1.86
CA ASN A 178 26.54 25.58 -1.38
C ASN A 178 27.98 25.50 -0.85
N GLU A 179 28.32 24.46 -0.10
CA GLU A 179 29.68 24.19 0.37
C GLU A 179 30.65 24.02 -0.80
N SER A 180 30.27 23.25 -1.82
CA SER A 180 31.09 23.08 -3.01
C SER A 180 31.30 24.39 -3.77
N ARG A 181 30.27 25.24 -3.88
CA ARG A 181 30.37 26.58 -4.47
C ARG A 181 31.33 27.48 -3.70
N ILE A 182 31.18 27.54 -2.37
CA ILE A 182 32.10 28.31 -1.51
C ILE A 182 33.54 27.79 -1.66
N ARG A 183 33.73 26.47 -1.74
CA ARG A 183 35.06 25.87 -1.96
C ARG A 183 35.64 26.26 -3.31
N ILE A 184 34.83 26.26 -4.37
CA ILE A 184 35.24 26.69 -5.71
C ILE A 184 35.64 28.17 -5.70
N ASP A 185 34.85 29.05 -5.06
CA ASP A 185 35.15 30.48 -4.97
C ASP A 185 36.45 30.73 -4.17
N ASN A 186 36.65 30.01 -3.07
CA ASN A 186 37.88 30.07 -2.28
C ASN A 186 39.11 29.61 -3.07
N LEU A 187 39.02 28.48 -3.80
CA LEU A 187 40.11 28.01 -4.65
C LEU A 187 40.36 28.95 -5.83
N SER A 188 39.31 29.52 -6.42
CA SER A 188 39.42 30.48 -7.51
C SER A 188 40.10 31.77 -7.06
N SER A 189 39.79 32.26 -5.86
CA SER A 189 40.46 33.43 -5.28
C SER A 189 41.94 33.16 -4.96
N HIS A 190 42.28 31.96 -4.46
CA HIS A 190 43.67 31.53 -4.25
C HIS A 190 44.44 31.38 -5.56
N LEU A 191 43.82 30.83 -6.60
CA LEU A 191 44.43 30.76 -7.92
C LEU A 191 44.67 32.16 -8.50
N ALA A 192 43.71 33.07 -8.36
CA ALA A 192 43.86 34.45 -8.81
C ALA A 192 44.98 35.19 -8.07
N SER A 193 45.14 34.98 -6.75
CA SER A 193 46.22 35.58 -5.98
C SER A 193 47.59 35.03 -6.40
N LEU A 194 47.72 33.70 -6.54
CA LEU A 194 48.96 33.06 -7.01
C LEU A 194 49.32 33.46 -8.45
N GLN A 195 48.33 33.59 -9.33
CA GLN A 195 48.56 34.10 -10.69
C GLN A 195 49.05 35.54 -10.68
N LYS A 196 48.48 36.40 -9.82
CA LYS A 196 48.95 37.79 -9.65
C LYS A 196 50.38 37.82 -9.12
N GLU A 197 50.72 36.98 -8.15
CA GLU A 197 52.07 36.87 -7.61
C GLU A 197 53.06 36.37 -8.66
N SER A 198 52.71 35.32 -9.42
CA SER A 198 53.53 34.80 -10.51
C SER A 198 53.79 35.86 -11.58
N ARG A 199 52.79 36.67 -11.95
CA ARG A 199 52.97 37.79 -12.89
C ARG A 199 53.92 38.84 -12.31
N ALA A 200 53.75 39.22 -11.04
CA ALA A 200 54.63 40.17 -10.38
C ALA A 200 56.09 39.67 -10.35
N TRP A 201 56.32 38.38 -10.10
CA TRP A 201 57.66 37.79 -10.18
C TRP A 201 58.21 37.78 -11.60
N GLN A 202 57.40 37.47 -12.61
CA GLN A 202 57.79 37.54 -14.02
C GLN A 202 58.18 38.97 -14.44
N ASP A 203 57.36 39.97 -14.09
CA ASP A 203 57.64 41.38 -14.34
C ASP A 203 58.96 41.79 -13.66
N ARG A 204 59.17 41.35 -12.40
CA ARG A 204 60.41 41.64 -11.66
C ARG A 204 61.64 41.02 -12.30
N VAL A 205 61.53 39.80 -12.82
CA VAL A 205 62.62 39.14 -13.57
C VAL A 205 62.91 39.92 -14.84
N GLN A 206 61.88 40.31 -15.60
CA GLN A 206 62.05 41.10 -16.82
C GLN A 206 62.73 42.45 -16.54
N GLU A 207 62.32 43.18 -15.49
CA GLU A 207 62.97 44.43 -15.07
C GLU A 207 64.46 44.25 -14.77
N LEU A 208 64.82 43.15 -14.08
CA LEU A 208 66.22 42.82 -13.73
C LEU A 208 67.03 42.42 -14.96
N GLU A 209 66.43 41.69 -15.90
CA GLU A 209 67.07 41.34 -17.17
C GLU A 209 67.31 42.60 -18.02
N GLU A 210 66.34 43.52 -18.09
CA GLU A 210 66.48 44.80 -18.76
C GLU A 210 67.54 45.69 -18.09
N SER A 211 67.59 45.74 -16.76
CA SER A 211 68.62 46.50 -16.04
C SER A 211 70.02 45.93 -16.29
N LEU A 212 70.17 44.60 -16.24
CA LEU A 212 71.42 43.92 -16.55
C LEU A 212 71.84 44.13 -18.01
N ALA A 213 70.90 44.11 -18.96
CA ALA A 213 71.18 44.39 -20.37
C ALA A 213 71.69 45.83 -20.56
N LYS A 214 71.06 46.81 -19.90
CA LYS A 214 71.49 48.21 -19.89
C LYS A 214 72.89 48.37 -19.28
N GLU A 215 73.17 47.72 -18.15
CA GLU A 215 74.50 47.72 -17.54
C GLU A 215 75.56 47.12 -18.47
N ARG A 216 75.27 45.98 -19.11
CA ARG A 216 76.16 45.36 -20.10
C ARG A 216 76.41 46.28 -21.29
N GLU A 217 75.39 46.95 -21.81
CA GLU A 217 75.53 47.92 -22.89
C GLU A 217 76.42 49.10 -22.46
N ASN A 218 76.19 49.65 -21.26
CA ASN A 218 77.01 50.72 -20.71
C ASN A 218 78.48 50.30 -20.53
N CYS A 219 78.74 49.11 -19.98
CA CYS A 219 80.10 48.57 -19.87
C CYS A 219 80.77 48.40 -21.24
N ARG A 220 80.04 47.91 -22.26
CA ARG A 220 80.57 47.80 -23.63
C ARG A 220 80.88 49.17 -24.23
N LYS A 221 80.03 50.18 -24.02
CA LYS A 221 80.27 51.56 -24.45
C LYS A 221 81.57 52.09 -23.83
N ILE A 222 81.69 52.01 -22.50
CA ILE A 222 82.90 52.44 -21.77
C ILE A 222 84.15 51.71 -22.29
N LEU A 223 84.06 50.38 -22.48
CA LEU A 223 85.17 49.59 -23.00
C LEU A 223 85.56 50.07 -24.41
N SER A 224 84.59 50.31 -25.30
CA SER A 224 84.85 50.80 -26.66
C SER A 224 85.45 52.23 -26.67
N GLU A 225 85.03 53.09 -25.73
CA GLU A 225 85.62 54.42 -25.55
C GLU A 225 87.07 54.31 -25.09
N LYS A 226 87.37 53.42 -24.13
CA LYS A 226 88.74 53.15 -23.68
C LYS A 226 89.61 52.51 -24.75
N GLU A 227 89.08 51.62 -25.59
CA GLU A 227 89.81 51.08 -26.73
C GLU A 227 90.15 52.17 -27.76
N LYS A 228 89.23 53.11 -28.02
CA LYS A 228 89.48 54.27 -28.87
C LYS A 228 90.55 55.19 -28.28
N GLU A 229 90.45 55.56 -27.01
CA GLU A 229 91.48 56.35 -26.31
C GLU A 229 92.85 55.66 -26.39
N MET A 230 92.91 54.34 -26.19
CA MET A 230 94.15 53.56 -26.30
C MET A 230 94.70 53.55 -27.74
N ALA A 231 93.85 53.46 -28.75
CA ALA A 231 94.25 53.54 -30.15
C ALA A 231 94.77 54.94 -30.51
N GLU A 232 94.11 56.00 -30.04
CA GLU A 232 94.54 57.39 -30.21
C GLU A 232 95.92 57.63 -29.59
N ILE A 233 96.14 57.18 -28.35
CA ILE A 233 97.46 57.29 -27.69
C ILE A 233 98.54 56.50 -28.44
N ARG A 234 98.23 55.29 -28.94
CA ARG A 234 99.17 54.50 -29.75
C ARG A 234 99.51 55.22 -31.06
N ASN A 235 98.53 55.81 -31.73
CA ASN A 235 98.75 56.58 -32.96
C ASN A 235 99.61 57.82 -32.69
N GLN A 236 99.33 58.57 -31.63
CA GLN A 236 100.17 59.70 -31.20
C GLN A 236 101.60 59.26 -30.88
N MET A 237 101.78 58.12 -30.22
CA MET A 237 103.11 57.57 -29.93
C MET A 237 103.84 57.16 -31.22
N GLN A 238 103.14 56.59 -32.20
CA GLN A 238 103.71 56.23 -33.50
C GLN A 238 104.08 57.48 -34.31
N GLU A 239 103.25 58.52 -34.28
CA GLU A 239 103.53 59.82 -34.90
C GLU A 239 104.78 60.44 -34.28
N GLN A 240 104.87 60.47 -32.94
CA GLN A 240 106.07 60.94 -32.25
C GLN A 240 107.32 60.15 -32.64
N LEU A 241 107.23 58.81 -32.73
CA LEU A 241 108.36 57.97 -33.18
C LEU A 241 108.79 58.32 -34.61
N SER A 242 107.84 58.50 -35.52
CA SER A 242 108.11 58.94 -36.90
C SER A 242 108.79 60.33 -36.92
N ASP A 243 108.30 61.29 -36.14
CA ASP A 243 108.91 62.61 -36.04
C ASP A 243 110.33 62.54 -35.46
N TYR A 244 110.58 61.67 -34.47
CA TYR A 244 111.92 61.42 -33.94
C TYR A 244 112.85 60.78 -34.97
N GLU A 245 112.37 59.82 -35.77
CA GLU A 245 113.13 59.21 -36.87
C GLU A 245 113.49 60.26 -37.93
N GLN A 246 112.53 61.09 -38.36
CA GLN A 246 112.78 62.19 -39.30
C GLN A 246 113.80 63.20 -38.74
N LEU A 247 113.69 63.56 -37.46
CA LEU A 247 114.66 64.44 -36.80
C LEU A 247 116.05 63.80 -36.70
N LEU A 248 116.12 62.50 -36.44
CA LEU A 248 117.37 61.75 -36.45
C LEU A 248 118.02 61.75 -37.84
N ASP A 249 117.24 61.54 -38.90
CA ASP A 249 117.73 61.59 -40.29
C ASP A 249 118.29 62.98 -40.63
N VAL A 250 117.58 64.05 -40.26
CA VAL A 250 118.08 65.43 -40.41
C VAL A 250 119.37 65.64 -39.61
N LYS A 251 119.45 65.12 -38.38
CA LYS A 251 120.65 65.20 -37.55
C LYS A 251 121.83 64.44 -38.18
N LEU A 252 121.59 63.26 -38.75
CA LEU A 252 122.62 62.49 -39.46
C LEU A 252 123.10 63.23 -40.70
N ALA A 253 122.20 63.84 -41.48
CA ALA A 253 122.56 64.69 -42.61
C ALA A 253 123.43 65.89 -42.17
N LEU A 254 123.05 66.59 -41.09
CA LEU A 254 123.84 67.67 -40.52
C LEU A 254 125.20 67.21 -40.00
N ASP A 255 125.29 66.04 -39.34
CA ASP A 255 126.59 65.48 -38.93
C ASP A 255 127.48 65.16 -40.13
N MET A 256 126.90 64.66 -41.22
CA MET A 256 127.62 64.43 -42.48
C MET A 256 128.13 65.75 -43.07
N GLU A 257 127.30 66.80 -43.09
CA GLU A 257 127.71 68.14 -43.52
C GLU A 257 128.82 68.70 -42.64
N ILE A 258 128.70 68.62 -41.30
CA ILE A 258 129.73 69.06 -40.35
C ILE A 258 131.05 68.30 -40.58
N ASN A 259 130.98 66.99 -40.79
CA ASN A 259 132.17 66.18 -41.09
C ASN A 259 132.77 66.55 -42.45
N ALA A 260 131.96 66.88 -43.45
CA ALA A 260 132.44 67.38 -44.73
C ALA A 260 133.11 68.76 -44.59
N TYR A 261 132.50 69.69 -43.84
CA TYR A 261 133.10 70.99 -43.51
C TYR A 261 134.40 70.82 -42.73
N ARG A 262 134.46 69.92 -41.74
CA ARG A 262 135.69 69.58 -41.00
C ARG A 262 136.79 69.09 -41.92
N LYS A 263 136.49 68.14 -42.82
CA LYS A 263 137.47 67.63 -43.81
C LYS A 263 137.96 68.72 -44.76
N LEU A 264 137.07 69.63 -45.18
CA LEU A 264 137.45 70.76 -46.03
C LEU A 264 138.39 71.73 -45.28
N LEU A 265 138.10 72.01 -44.01
CA LEU A 265 138.98 72.79 -43.13
C LEU A 265 140.32 72.07 -42.90
N GLU A 266 140.33 70.78 -42.60
CA GLU A 266 141.56 69.98 -42.41
C GLU A 266 142.42 70.01 -43.69
N GLY A 267 141.80 69.92 -44.88
CA GLY A 267 142.51 70.06 -46.16
C GLY A 267 143.04 71.48 -46.43
N GLU A 268 142.32 72.52 -45.98
CA GLU A 268 142.81 73.91 -45.99
C GLU A 268 143.94 74.14 -44.98
N GLU A 269 143.86 73.56 -43.79
CA GLU A 269 144.89 73.61 -42.75
C GLU A 269 146.20 72.92 -43.20
N GLU A 270 146.11 71.77 -43.88
CA GLU A 270 147.24 71.11 -44.55
C GLU A 270 147.85 71.99 -45.65
N ARG A 271 147.03 72.64 -46.48
CA ARG A 271 147.51 73.54 -47.56
C ARG A 271 148.21 74.79 -47.00
N LEU A 272 147.73 75.32 -45.88
CA LEU A 272 148.26 76.52 -45.24
C LEU A 272 149.44 76.25 -44.27
N LYS A 273 149.88 74.99 -44.12
CA LYS A 273 150.93 74.58 -43.16
C LYS A 273 150.67 75.08 -41.74
N LEU A 274 149.40 75.13 -41.34
CA LEU A 274 149.03 75.45 -39.98
C LEU A 274 149.25 74.17 -39.16
N SER A 275 150.29 74.18 -38.32
CA SER A 275 150.58 73.07 -37.39
C SER A 275 149.30 72.69 -36.63
N PRO A 276 148.92 71.39 -36.55
CA PRO A 276 147.77 71.00 -35.77
C PRO A 276 148.07 71.27 -34.30
N SER A 277 147.44 72.31 -33.75
CA SER A 277 147.44 72.60 -32.32
C SER A 277 146.62 71.53 -31.58
N PRO A 278 147.03 71.06 -30.40
CA PRO A 278 146.42 69.89 -29.78
C PRO A 278 145.02 70.19 -29.23
N SER A 279 144.08 69.29 -29.59
CA SER A 279 142.90 68.82 -28.85
C SER A 279 142.43 69.62 -27.62
N SER A 280 141.16 70.02 -27.62
CA SER A 280 140.36 70.09 -26.39
C SER A 280 139.21 69.08 -26.42
N ARG A 281 139.49 67.88 -25.89
CA ARG A 281 138.50 66.96 -25.36
C ARG A 281 137.61 67.70 -24.36
N VAL A 282 136.38 68.03 -24.75
CA VAL A 282 135.38 68.54 -23.81
C VAL A 282 134.77 67.37 -23.07
N THR A 283 135.26 67.13 -21.86
CA THR A 283 134.55 66.36 -20.83
C THR A 283 133.31 67.14 -20.40
N VAL A 284 132.12 66.65 -20.73
CA VAL A 284 130.88 67.10 -20.08
C VAL A 284 130.41 66.00 -19.13
N SER A 285 130.84 66.12 -17.88
CA SER A 285 130.14 65.53 -16.75
C SER A 285 128.99 66.48 -16.39
N ARG A 286 127.73 66.05 -16.54
CA ARG A 286 126.57 66.76 -15.99
C ARG A 286 125.66 65.82 -15.22
N ALA A 287 125.89 65.86 -13.91
CA ALA A 287 124.92 66.00 -12.83
C ALA A 287 123.71 65.04 -12.79
N SER A 288 123.86 64.08 -11.89
CA SER A 288 122.84 63.60 -10.96
C SER A 288 121.77 64.63 -10.55
N SER A 289 120.50 64.24 -10.64
CA SER A 289 119.47 64.66 -9.69
C SER A 289 118.73 63.43 -9.19
N SER A 290 119.30 62.84 -8.14
CA SER A 290 118.61 61.95 -7.22
C SER A 290 117.70 62.79 -6.32
N ARG A 291 116.39 62.54 -6.33
CA ARG A 291 115.49 63.01 -5.26
C ARG A 291 114.87 61.81 -4.54
N SER A 292 115.53 61.50 -3.43
CA SER A 292 115.11 60.84 -2.19
C SER A 292 113.66 60.33 -2.09
N VAL A 293 113.56 59.01 -1.96
CA VAL A 293 112.97 58.25 -0.85
C VAL A 293 111.95 58.97 0.04
N ARG A 294 110.77 58.36 0.17
CA ARG A 294 110.15 58.17 1.50
C ARG A 294 109.32 56.89 1.58
N THR A 295 109.82 55.97 2.41
CA THR A 295 109.12 54.80 2.93
C THR A 295 108.07 55.20 3.94
N THR A 296 106.88 54.61 3.90
CA THR A 296 106.04 54.41 5.10
C THR A 296 105.40 53.02 5.06
N LYS A 297 105.98 52.15 5.89
CA LYS A 297 105.44 50.85 6.30
C LYS A 297 104.24 51.13 7.20
N GLY A 298 103.04 50.65 6.85
CA GLY A 298 101.85 50.95 7.63
C GLY A 298 100.61 50.11 7.31
N LYS A 299 100.47 49.00 8.04
CA LYS A 299 99.22 48.32 8.45
C LYS A 299 98.35 47.69 7.35
N ARG A 300 98.53 46.37 7.22
CA ARG A 300 97.50 45.42 6.78
C ARG A 300 96.22 45.64 7.59
N LYS A 301 95.14 46.02 6.92
CA LYS A 301 93.77 45.98 7.44
C LYS A 301 93.25 44.56 7.24
N ARG A 302 92.87 43.91 8.34
CA ARG A 302 92.15 42.63 8.36
C ARG A 302 90.90 42.76 7.49
N ILE A 303 90.73 41.81 6.58
CA ILE A 303 89.46 41.49 5.95
C ILE A 303 88.66 40.75 7.02
N ASP A 304 87.48 41.27 7.33
CA ASP A 304 86.46 40.56 8.09
C ASP A 304 85.74 39.67 7.07
N VAL A 305 85.92 38.35 7.20
CA VAL A 305 85.15 37.36 6.44
C VAL A 305 84.00 36.98 7.33
N GLU A 306 82.80 37.44 6.96
CA GLU A 306 81.56 36.99 7.56
C GLU A 306 81.37 35.51 7.18
N GLU A 307 81.66 34.64 8.13
CA GLU A 307 81.49 33.20 8.03
C GLU A 307 79.99 32.90 8.13
N SER A 308 79.32 32.80 6.97
CA SER A 308 77.97 32.27 6.91
C SER A 308 78.05 30.76 7.13
N GLU A 309 77.46 30.30 8.24
CA GLU A 309 77.31 28.89 8.59
C GLU A 309 76.55 28.13 7.49
N ALA A 310 77.30 27.49 6.59
CA ALA A 310 76.76 26.45 5.73
C ALA A 310 76.68 25.15 6.56
N SER A 311 75.51 24.90 7.15
CA SER A 311 75.18 23.59 7.73
C SER A 311 75.16 22.53 6.64
N SER A 312 76.25 21.78 6.48
CA SER A 312 76.28 20.60 5.62
C SER A 312 75.71 19.39 6.37
N SER A 313 74.38 19.22 6.36
CA SER A 313 73.75 17.97 6.77
C SER A 313 74.02 16.91 5.70
N VAL A 314 75.00 16.04 5.96
CA VAL A 314 75.26 14.87 5.13
C VAL A 314 74.08 13.91 5.27
N SER A 315 73.21 13.87 4.25
CA SER A 315 72.16 12.87 4.11
C SER A 315 72.71 11.66 3.37
N ILE A 316 72.91 10.56 4.09
CA ILE A 316 73.28 9.27 3.49
C ILE A 316 72.00 8.65 2.92
N SER A 317 71.87 8.63 1.59
CA SER A 317 70.79 7.95 0.88
C SER A 317 71.27 6.59 0.36
N HIS A 318 70.66 5.52 0.85
CA HIS A 318 70.74 4.20 0.23
C HIS A 318 69.51 4.01 -0.66
N SER A 319 69.72 3.74 -1.94
CA SER A 319 68.64 3.36 -2.86
C SER A 319 68.76 1.88 -3.19
N ALA A 320 67.64 1.16 -3.10
CA ALA A 320 67.46 -0.19 -3.60
C ALA A 320 66.12 -0.20 -4.33
N SER A 321 66.08 -0.83 -5.51
CA SER A 321 64.88 -0.89 -6.35
C SER A 321 64.41 -2.33 -6.50
N ALA A 322 63.09 -2.52 -6.43
CA ALA A 322 62.39 -3.75 -6.74
C ALA A 322 61.10 -3.40 -7.47
N THR A 323 60.72 -4.18 -8.48
CA THR A 323 59.48 -4.00 -9.23
C THR A 323 58.40 -4.89 -8.64
N GLY A 324 57.33 -4.30 -8.12
CA GLY A 324 56.22 -5.03 -7.50
C GLY A 324 55.13 -4.08 -7.01
N ASN A 325 53.94 -4.62 -6.73
CA ASN A 325 52.87 -3.85 -6.11
C ASN A 325 53.26 -3.53 -4.65
N VAL A 326 53.05 -2.29 -4.21
CA VAL A 326 53.43 -1.83 -2.87
C VAL A 326 52.19 -1.26 -2.17
N SER A 327 51.98 -1.65 -0.91
CA SER A 327 50.92 -1.11 -0.05
C SER A 327 51.51 -0.41 1.18
N ILE A 328 50.83 0.63 1.67
CA ILE A 328 51.19 1.32 2.91
C ILE A 328 50.61 0.52 4.09
N GLU A 329 51.47 0.02 4.97
CA GLU A 329 51.05 -0.81 6.12
C GLU A 329 50.88 0.03 7.40
N GLU A 330 51.69 1.06 7.58
CA GLU A 330 51.64 1.92 8.77
C GLU A 330 52.02 3.37 8.42
N ILE A 331 51.26 4.32 8.96
CA ILE A 331 51.50 5.75 8.86
C ILE A 331 51.71 6.25 10.29
N ASP A 332 52.85 6.91 10.54
CA ASP A 332 53.07 7.58 11.82
C ASP A 332 52.06 8.71 12.01
N VAL A 333 51.38 8.74 13.16
CA VAL A 333 50.36 9.76 13.49
C VAL A 333 50.95 11.17 13.56
N ASP A 334 52.24 11.28 13.84
CA ASP A 334 53.00 12.53 13.81
C ASP A 334 53.55 12.89 12.41
N GLY A 335 53.34 12.03 11.40
CA GLY A 335 53.74 12.26 10.01
C GLY A 335 55.25 12.17 9.73
N LYS A 336 56.05 11.58 10.63
CA LYS A 336 57.52 11.55 10.47
C LYS A 336 57.98 10.42 9.55
N PHE A 337 57.22 9.34 9.42
CA PHE A 337 57.53 8.25 8.49
C PHE A 337 56.29 7.49 8.02
N ILE A 338 56.46 6.74 6.92
CA ILE A 338 55.52 5.73 6.43
C ILE A 338 56.27 4.41 6.24
N ARG A 339 55.60 3.28 6.52
CA ARG A 339 56.14 1.95 6.25
C ARG A 339 55.46 1.37 5.01
N LEU A 340 56.26 1.07 4.00
CA LEU A 340 55.83 0.45 2.75
C LEU A 340 56.14 -1.05 2.78
N LYS A 341 55.19 -1.88 2.33
CA LYS A 341 55.33 -3.33 2.18
C LYS A 341 55.15 -3.72 0.73
N ASN A 342 56.10 -4.49 0.19
CA ASN A 342 55.99 -5.07 -1.14
C ASN A 342 55.08 -6.31 -1.08
N THR A 343 53.97 -6.28 -1.80
CA THR A 343 52.97 -7.36 -1.85
C THR A 343 53.09 -8.23 -3.11
N SER A 344 54.20 -8.14 -3.85
CA SER A 344 54.39 -8.88 -5.11
C SER A 344 54.50 -10.40 -4.99
N GLU A 345 54.64 -10.97 -3.79
CA GLU A 345 54.69 -12.43 -3.55
C GLU A 345 53.46 -12.99 -2.82
N GLN A 346 52.33 -12.26 -2.80
CA GLN A 346 51.05 -12.73 -2.24
C GLN A 346 50.02 -13.13 -3.29
#